data_AF-V5HFJ1-F1
#
_entry.id   AF-V5HFJ1-F1
#
_cell.length_a   1.000
_cell.length_b   1.000
_cell.length_c   1.000
_cell.angle_alpha   90.00
_cell.angle_beta   90.00
_cell.angle_gamma   90.00
#
_symmetry.space_group_name_H-M   'P 1'
#
loop_
_entity.id
_entity.type
_entity.pdbx_description
1 polymer ?
#
loop_
_entity_poly.entity_id
_entity_poly.type
_entity_poly.pdbx_seq_one_letter_code
_entity_poly.pdbx_strand_id
1 'polypeptide(L)'
;DKCSKGLGDYITTICSSSNGTFVDFSACSYTCESKNDKGQTTRTTYYMPNGTPCAECKECCVGICTPVNFNFGNPLSLNSCAK
;
A
#
# COMPACT_ATOMS: atom_id res chain seq x y z
N ASP A 1 18.71 -5.56 10.35
CA ASP A 1 17.44 -5.85 9.65
C ASP A 1 16.29 -5.10 10.28
N LYS A 2 15.61 -4.23 9.52
CA LYS A 2 14.40 -3.52 9.98
C LYS A 2 13.18 -4.00 9.20
N CYS A 3 12.90 -5.30 9.22
CA CYS A 3 11.54 -5.73 8.94
C CYS A 3 10.69 -5.29 10.15
N SER A 4 9.91 -4.23 9.97
CA SER A 4 8.89 -3.83 10.93
C SER A 4 7.80 -4.90 11.01
N LYS A 5 6.87 -4.69 11.94
CA LYS A 5 5.61 -5.45 12.06
C LYS A 5 4.98 -5.76 10.68
N GLY A 6 4.28 -6.90 10.58
CA GLY A 6 3.72 -7.40 9.32
C GLY A 6 2.73 -6.45 8.65
N LEU A 7 2.39 -6.71 7.38
CA LEU A 7 1.49 -5.85 6.59
C LEU A 7 0.15 -5.58 7.30
N GLY A 8 -0.43 -6.59 7.94
CA GLY A 8 -1.67 -6.46 8.71
C GLY A 8 -1.54 -5.48 9.89
N ASP A 9 -0.44 -5.52 10.62
CA ASP A 9 -0.17 -4.59 11.73
C ASP A 9 0.04 -3.16 11.23
N TYR A 10 0.72 -3.00 10.09
CA TYR A 10 0.91 -1.71 9.44
C TYR A 10 -0.44 -1.08 9.07
N ILE A 11 -1.30 -1.83 8.37
CA ILE A 11 -2.65 -1.39 7.99
C ILE A 11 -3.49 -1.07 9.23
N THR A 12 -3.48 -1.97 10.22
CA THR A 12 -4.22 -1.78 11.47
C THR A 12 -3.79 -0.52 12.20
N THR A 13 -2.48 -0.25 12.24
CA THR A 13 -1.92 0.97 12.87
C THR A 13 -2.43 2.22 12.17
N ILE A 14 -2.44 2.24 10.83
CA ILE A 14 -2.94 3.39 10.06
C ILE A 14 -4.44 3.58 10.26
N CYS A 15 -5.26 2.54 10.08
CA CYS A 15 -6.70 2.67 10.29
C CYS A 15 -7.02 3.14 11.73
N SER A 16 -6.37 2.55 12.74
CA SER A 16 -6.58 2.90 14.14
C SER A 16 -6.17 4.35 14.45
N SER A 17 -5.14 4.89 13.80
CA SER A 17 -4.74 6.30 13.97
C SER A 17 -5.82 7.30 13.53
N SER A 18 -6.77 6.85 12.71
CA SER A 18 -7.95 7.61 12.29
C SER A 18 -9.24 7.22 13.03
N ASN A 19 -9.14 6.52 14.17
CA ASN A 19 -10.27 5.90 14.88
C ASN A 19 -11.12 5.00 13.97
N GLY A 20 -10.48 4.39 12.98
CA GLY A 20 -11.12 3.53 12.00
C GLY A 20 -10.68 2.07 12.10
N THR A 21 -11.39 1.21 11.40
CA THR A 21 -11.08 -0.22 11.28
C THR A 21 -10.78 -0.56 9.82
N PHE A 22 -9.96 -1.57 9.61
CA PHE A 22 -9.75 -2.15 8.30
C PHE A 22 -11.03 -2.81 7.78
N VAL A 23 -11.36 -2.60 6.51
CA VAL A 23 -12.57 -3.18 5.89
C VAL A 23 -12.25 -3.95 4.63
N ASP A 24 -11.35 -3.44 3.78
CA ASP A 24 -11.08 -4.05 2.49
C ASP A 24 -9.63 -3.85 2.06
N PHE A 25 -9.11 -4.83 1.32
CA PHE A 25 -7.75 -4.84 0.80
C PHE A 25 -7.76 -5.20 -0.68
N SER A 26 -7.02 -4.41 -1.46
CA SER A 26 -6.67 -4.70 -2.84
C SER A 26 -5.14 -4.75 -2.97
N ALA A 27 -4.64 -5.19 -4.12
CA ALA A 27 -3.19 -5.39 -4.34
C ALA A 27 -2.33 -4.16 -3.98
N CYS A 28 -2.81 -2.94 -4.24
CA CYS A 28 -2.07 -1.70 -4.01
C CYS A 28 -2.83 -0.67 -3.19
N SER A 29 -3.93 -1.06 -2.54
CA SER A 29 -4.68 -0.16 -1.68
C SER A 29 -5.41 -0.91 -0.58
N TYR A 30 -5.79 -0.19 0.46
CA TYR A 30 -6.63 -0.70 1.54
C TYR A 30 -7.58 0.37 1.98
N THR A 31 -8.75 -0.04 2.43
CA THR A 31 -9.81 0.86 2.88
C THR A 31 -10.00 0.74 4.38
N CYS A 32 -9.91 1.87 5.06
CA CYS A 32 -10.32 2.01 6.45
C CYS A 32 -11.71 2.64 6.51
N GLU A 33 -12.52 2.22 7.45
CA GLU A 33 -13.81 2.82 7.76
C GLU A 33 -13.77 3.44 9.15
N SER A 34 -14.20 4.69 9.28
CA SER A 34 -14.26 5.43 10.54
C SER A 34 -15.56 6.22 10.65
N LYS A 35 -15.82 6.80 11.83
CA LYS A 35 -16.91 7.76 12.00
C LYS A 35 -16.35 9.17 12.04
N ASN A 36 -16.94 10.08 11.27
CA ASN A 36 -16.61 11.50 11.37
C ASN A 36 -17.22 12.13 12.63
N ASP A 37 -16.93 13.40 12.88
CA ASP A 37 -17.42 14.15 14.06
C ASP A 37 -18.96 14.24 14.14
N LYS A 38 -19.66 13.98 13.02
CA LYS A 38 -21.13 13.94 12.94
C LYS A 38 -21.69 12.53 13.12
N GLY A 39 -20.85 11.55 13.44
CA GLY A 39 -21.23 10.14 13.61
C GLY A 39 -21.51 9.39 12.31
N GLN A 40 -21.25 10.00 11.15
CA GLN A 40 -21.45 9.35 9.85
C GLN A 40 -20.27 8.46 9.51
N THR A 41 -20.57 7.30 8.93
CA THR A 41 -19.56 6.38 8.41
C THR A 41 -18.86 6.99 7.20
N THR A 42 -17.54 7.10 7.28
CA THR A 42 -16.65 7.53 6.19
C THR A 42 -15.72 6.39 5.84
N ARG A 43 -15.48 6.18 4.54
CA ARG A 43 -14.48 5.23 4.04
C ARG A 43 -13.33 5.99 3.40
N THR A 44 -12.12 5.67 3.82
CA THR A 44 -10.89 6.26 3.29
C THR A 44 -10.03 5.16 2.72
N THR A 45 -9.74 5.25 1.43
CA THR A 45 -8.83 4.33 0.75
C THR A 45 -7.42 4.93 0.73
N TYR A 46 -6.45 4.14 1.18
CA TYR A 46 -5.03 4.47 1.20
C TYR A 46 -4.30 3.62 0.17
N TYR A 47 -3.26 4.19 -0.44
CA TYR A 47 -2.39 3.45 -1.35
C TYR A 47 -1.23 2.80 -0.58
N MET A 48 -0.82 1.63 -1.06
CA MET A 48 0.44 1.03 -0.65
C MET A 48 1.61 1.95 -1.01
N PRO A 49 2.69 1.96 -0.21
CA PRO A 49 3.91 2.67 -0.56
C PRO A 49 4.41 2.28 -1.96
N ASN A 50 4.95 3.25 -2.70
CA ASN A 50 5.53 2.96 -4.01
C ASN A 50 6.65 1.91 -3.88
N GLY A 51 6.71 0.98 -4.84
CA GLY A 51 7.66 -0.13 -4.80
C GLY A 51 7.20 -1.35 -4.01
N THR A 52 6.04 -1.28 -3.33
CA THR A 52 5.50 -2.46 -2.62
C THR A 52 5.21 -3.58 -3.62
N PRO A 53 5.73 -4.80 -3.44
CA PRO A 53 5.42 -5.92 -4.32
C PRO A 53 3.92 -6.23 -4.30
N CYS A 54 3.30 -6.30 -5.48
CA CYS A 54 1.86 -6.58 -5.62
C CYS A 54 1.56 -7.85 -6.41
N ALA A 55 2.51 -8.33 -7.21
CA ALA A 55 2.49 -9.59 -7.93
C ALA A 55 3.91 -9.93 -8.42
N GLU A 56 4.07 -11.06 -9.10
CA GLU A 56 5.33 -11.42 -9.75
C GLU A 56 5.77 -10.35 -10.75
N CYS A 57 7.00 -9.86 -10.61
CA CYS A 57 7.58 -8.80 -11.43
C CYS A 57 6.70 -7.54 -11.54
N LYS A 58 5.94 -7.22 -10.48
CA LYS A 58 5.12 -6.00 -10.40
C LYS A 58 5.20 -5.34 -9.03
N GLU A 59 5.08 -4.03 -9.03
CA GLU A 59 5.10 -3.19 -7.84
C GLU A 59 3.93 -2.19 -7.84
N CYS A 60 3.57 -1.69 -6.67
CA CYS A 60 2.63 -0.61 -6.53
C CYS A 60 3.26 0.72 -6.90
N CYS A 61 2.61 1.47 -7.79
CA CYS A 61 2.94 2.84 -8.13
C CYS A 61 1.66 3.67 -8.08
N VAL A 62 1.55 4.56 -7.09
CA VAL A 62 0.38 5.45 -6.91
C VAL A 62 -0.95 4.67 -6.91
N GLY A 63 -0.96 3.54 -6.20
CA GLY A 63 -2.14 2.67 -6.09
C GLY A 63 -2.38 1.69 -7.25
N ILE A 64 -1.52 1.67 -8.27
CA ILE A 64 -1.64 0.77 -9.44
C ILE A 64 -0.54 -0.28 -9.38
N CYS A 65 -0.90 -1.55 -9.61
CA CYS A 65 0.07 -2.65 -9.72
C CYS A 65 0.69 -2.67 -11.12
N THR A 66 1.91 -2.16 -11.25
CA THR A 66 2.61 -1.96 -12.53
C THR A 66 3.79 -2.90 -12.69
N PRO A 67 4.11 -3.38 -13.91
CA PRO A 67 5.33 -4.15 -14.18
C PRO A 67 6.60 -3.37 -13.83
N VAL A 68 7.56 -4.06 -13.22
CA VAL A 68 8.93 -3.56 -13.14
C VAL A 68 9.66 -3.88 -14.43
N ASN A 69 10.34 -2.89 -15.01
CA ASN A 69 11.13 -3.08 -16.22
C ASN A 69 12.61 -3.24 -15.85
N PHE A 70 13.22 -4.34 -16.28
CA PHE A 70 14.66 -4.57 -16.15
C PHE A 70 15.35 -4.07 -17.41
N ASN A 71 16.31 -3.15 -17.28
CA ASN A 71 17.12 -2.79 -18.44
C ASN A 71 18.23 -3.83 -18.61
N PHE A 72 18.12 -4.66 -19.65
CA PHE A 72 19.07 -5.75 -19.92
C PHE A 72 20.53 -5.29 -20.18
N GLY A 73 20.77 -4.00 -20.40
CA GLY A 73 22.12 -3.42 -20.51
C GLY A 73 22.86 -3.30 -19.17
N ASN A 74 22.14 -3.22 -18.05
CA ASN A 74 22.69 -3.32 -16.71
C ASN A 74 21.69 -4.07 -15.81
N PRO A 75 21.94 -5.34 -15.46
CA PRO A 75 20.99 -6.18 -14.70
C PRO A 75 20.66 -5.63 -13.30
N LEU A 76 21.39 -4.62 -12.81
CA LEU A 76 21.11 -3.91 -11.56
C LEU A 76 20.20 -2.68 -11.73
N SER A 77 19.88 -2.29 -12.96
CA SER A 77 19.01 -1.14 -13.23
C SER A 77 17.56 -1.59 -13.40
N LEU A 78 16.85 -1.51 -12.29
CA LEU A 78 15.40 -1.67 -12.19
C LEU A 78 14.75 -0.30 -12.43
N ASN A 79 13.88 -0.18 -13.43
CA ASN A 79 12.98 0.96 -13.53
C ASN A 79 11.82 0.74 -12.56
N SER A 80 11.99 1.26 -11.34
CA SER A 80 11.00 1.24 -10.26
C SER A 80 10.52 2.66 -9.93
N CYS A 81 9.29 2.78 -9.43
CA CYS A 81 8.73 4.01 -8.88
C CYS A 81 8.98 4.17 -7.37
N ALA A 82 9.65 3.19 -6.74
CA ALA A 82 10.20 3.35 -5.40
C ALA A 82 11.21 4.51 -5.43
N LYS A 83 11.06 5.47 -4.52
CA LYS A 83 11.93 6.65 -4.43
C LYS A 83 12.62 6.71 -3.08
#